data_AF-A3WXG0-F1
#
_entry.id   AF-A3WXG0-F1
#
_cell.length_a   1.000
_cell.length_b   1.000
_cell.length_c   1.000
_cell.angle_alpha   90.00
_cell.angle_beta   90.00
_cell.angle_gamma   90.00
#
_symmetry.space_group_name_H-M   'P 1'
#
loop_
_entity.id
_entity.type
_entity.pdbx_description
1 polymer ?
#
loop_
_entity_poly.entity_id
_entity_poly.type
_entity_poly.pdbx_seq_one_letter_code
_entity_poly.pdbx_strand_id
1 'polypeptide(L)'
;MLTLVKDDLSVQQDSPPPQRDYNRRRFLSWLRDEVTILRTLGMDHRRIAAQLDIEEHDVRAFCPKPSEKAPRRNLPRQAVEALLHGRHASLGGRTVAKRGRNLDVIATAYTWEELMAEPGVGSVTASEIKLWLEGQGAALRASDQAR
;
A
#
# COMPACT_ATOMS: atom_id res chain seq x y z
N MET A 1 -59.34 -18.78 -46.05
CA MET A 1 -59.62 -17.44 -45.50
C MET A 1 -59.44 -17.51 -43.99
N LEU A 2 -58.35 -16.88 -43.51
CA LEU A 2 -58.05 -16.34 -42.17
C LEU A 2 -58.23 -17.19 -40.89
N THR A 3 -57.09 -17.44 -40.22
CA THR A 3 -56.71 -17.19 -38.80
C THR A 3 -55.40 -17.95 -38.55
N LEU A 4 -54.35 -17.54 -37.82
CA LEU A 4 -54.07 -16.46 -36.89
C LEU A 4 -52.53 -16.43 -36.70
N VAL A 5 -51.96 -15.22 -36.75
CA VAL A 5 -50.72 -14.67 -36.15
C VAL A 5 -49.99 -15.54 -35.10
N LYS A 6 -48.66 -15.71 -35.24
CA LYS A 6 -47.64 -15.15 -34.32
C LYS A 6 -46.20 -15.50 -34.69
N ASP A 7 -45.46 -14.45 -35.05
CA ASP A 7 -44.04 -14.30 -34.82
C ASP A 7 -43.66 -14.66 -33.39
N ASP A 8 -42.51 -15.34 -33.22
CA ASP A 8 -41.66 -15.11 -32.05
C ASP A 8 -40.20 -15.25 -32.48
N LEU A 9 -39.68 -14.10 -32.93
CA LEU A 9 -38.28 -13.73 -32.81
C LEU A 9 -37.87 -13.96 -31.35
N SER A 10 -37.18 -15.04 -31.06
CA SER A 10 -36.57 -15.23 -29.74
C SER A 10 -35.41 -14.23 -29.62
N VAL A 11 -35.77 -13.08 -29.05
CA VAL A 11 -34.91 -11.99 -28.60
C VAL A 11 -33.68 -12.59 -27.92
N GLN A 12 -32.51 -12.34 -28.51
CA GLN A 12 -31.24 -12.42 -27.82
C GLN A 12 -31.31 -11.45 -26.64
N GLN A 13 -31.53 -11.96 -25.44
CA GLN A 13 -31.39 -11.15 -24.23
C GLN A 13 -29.90 -10.95 -23.96
N ASP A 14 -29.40 -9.80 -24.40
CA ASP A 14 -28.18 -9.16 -23.93
C ASP A 14 -28.08 -9.27 -22.40
N SER A 15 -27.19 -10.16 -21.93
CA SER A 15 -26.77 -10.20 -20.54
C SER A 15 -25.56 -9.26 -20.39
N PRO A 16 -25.55 -8.32 -19.43
CA PRO A 16 -24.44 -7.36 -19.31
C PRO A 16 -23.17 -8.03 -18.74
N PRO A 17 -21.97 -7.90 -19.35
CA PRO A 17 -20.69 -8.08 -18.66
C PRO A 17 -20.16 -6.70 -18.18
N PRO A 18 -19.07 -6.51 -17.40
CA PRO A 18 -18.27 -7.37 -16.52
C PRO A 18 -17.99 -6.66 -15.16
N GLN A 19 -18.98 -6.01 -14.54
CA GLN A 19 -18.73 -5.08 -13.43
C GLN A 19 -18.22 -5.77 -12.15
N ARG A 20 -18.63 -7.02 -11.90
CA ARG A 20 -18.12 -7.85 -10.80
C ARG A 20 -16.64 -8.22 -11.00
N ASP A 21 -16.23 -8.57 -12.21
CA ASP A 21 -14.85 -8.96 -12.51
C ASP A 21 -13.88 -7.77 -12.46
N TYR A 22 -14.36 -6.58 -12.86
CA TYR A 22 -13.59 -5.35 -12.73
C TYR A 22 -13.26 -5.03 -11.26
N ASN A 23 -14.27 -5.08 -10.39
CA ASN A 23 -14.08 -4.87 -8.96
C ASN A 23 -13.18 -5.94 -8.33
N ARG A 24 -13.32 -7.20 -8.77
CA ARG A 24 -12.48 -8.31 -8.30
C ARG A 24 -11.01 -8.14 -8.70
N ARG A 25 -10.71 -7.80 -9.96
CA ARG A 25 -9.33 -7.57 -10.42
C ARG A 25 -8.68 -6.40 -9.68
N ARG A 26 -9.43 -5.31 -9.47
CA ARG A 26 -8.94 -4.15 -8.71
C ARG A 26 -8.66 -4.51 -7.25
N PHE A 27 -9.55 -5.28 -6.63
CA PHE A 27 -9.38 -5.77 -5.27
C PHE A 27 -8.15 -6.68 -5.13
N LEU A 28 -7.99 -7.66 -6.03
CA LEU A 28 -6.84 -8.56 -6.01
C LEU A 28 -5.51 -7.84 -6.29
N SER A 29 -5.51 -6.84 -7.18
CA SER A 29 -4.34 -6.00 -7.40
C SER A 29 -4.00 -5.17 -6.16
N TRP A 30 -5.01 -4.58 -5.52
CA TRP A 30 -4.82 -3.86 -4.27
C TRP A 30 -4.28 -4.78 -3.16
N LEU A 31 -4.82 -5.98 -3.02
CA LEU A 31 -4.42 -6.96 -2.02
C LEU A 31 -2.98 -7.45 -2.24
N ARG A 32 -2.60 -7.67 -3.51
CA ARG A 32 -1.22 -8.05 -3.88
C ARG A 32 -0.21 -6.97 -3.54
N ASP A 33 -0.53 -5.73 -3.87
CA ASP A 33 0.31 -4.58 -3.50
C ASP A 33 0.41 -4.47 -1.97
N GLU A 34 -0.69 -4.71 -1.27
CA GLU A 34 -0.76 -4.62 0.19
C GLU A 34 0.13 -5.66 0.87
N VAL A 35 0.02 -6.92 0.47
CA VAL A 35 0.87 -8.01 0.94
C VAL A 35 2.35 -7.70 0.62
N THR A 36 2.63 -7.17 -0.57
CA THR A 36 3.99 -6.78 -0.97
C THR A 36 4.56 -5.73 -0.03
N ILE A 37 3.79 -4.67 0.26
CA ILE A 37 4.20 -3.61 1.17
C ILE A 37 4.46 -4.21 2.54
N LEU A 38 3.49 -4.88 3.16
CA LEU A 38 3.64 -5.41 4.52
C LEU A 38 4.83 -6.39 4.64
N ARG A 39 5.13 -7.16 3.58
CA ARG A 39 6.36 -7.97 3.50
C ARG A 39 7.63 -7.14 3.42
N THR A 40 7.67 -6.07 2.61
CA THR A 40 8.81 -5.14 2.58
C THR A 40 9.02 -4.44 3.92
N LEU A 41 7.95 -4.26 4.71
CA LEU A 41 8.04 -3.74 6.08
C LEU A 41 8.54 -4.77 7.10
N GLY A 42 8.85 -6.00 6.66
CA GLY A 42 9.38 -7.07 7.50
C GLY A 42 8.32 -7.85 8.29
N MET A 43 7.02 -7.73 7.97
CA MET A 43 6.00 -8.55 8.62
C MET A 43 6.06 -10.01 8.13
N ASP A 44 5.87 -10.92 9.06
CA ASP A 44 5.69 -12.35 8.81
C ASP A 44 4.29 -12.64 8.27
N HIS A 45 4.14 -13.76 7.55
CA HIS A 45 2.89 -14.09 6.86
C HIS A 45 1.68 -14.19 7.81
N ARG A 46 1.87 -14.66 9.05
CA ARG A 46 0.80 -14.77 10.05
C ARG A 46 0.29 -13.39 10.47
N ARG A 47 1.20 -12.46 10.71
CA ARG A 47 0.84 -11.09 11.08
C ARG A 47 0.14 -10.35 9.95
N ILE A 48 0.57 -10.57 8.70
CA ILE A 48 -0.11 -10.02 7.51
C ILE A 48 -1.51 -10.61 7.34
N ALA A 49 -1.66 -11.92 7.52
CA ALA A 49 -2.94 -12.61 7.45
C ALA A 49 -3.94 -12.03 8.47
N ALA A 50 -3.51 -11.86 9.72
CA ALA A 50 -4.33 -11.25 10.77
C ALA A 50 -4.66 -9.77 10.48
N GLN A 51 -3.71 -9.01 9.92
CA GLN A 51 -3.90 -7.59 9.60
C GLN A 51 -4.91 -7.37 8.45
N LEU A 52 -4.88 -8.27 7.45
CA LEU A 52 -5.70 -8.17 6.24
C LEU A 52 -6.98 -9.01 6.30
N ASP A 53 -7.19 -9.74 7.39
CA ASP A 53 -8.31 -10.68 7.58
C ASP A 53 -8.43 -11.68 6.42
N ILE A 54 -7.29 -12.30 6.06
CA ILE A 54 -7.18 -13.32 5.01
C ILE A 54 -6.39 -14.52 5.52
N GLU A 55 -6.43 -15.64 4.79
CA GLU A 55 -5.65 -16.81 5.17
C GLU A 55 -4.13 -16.62 4.94
N GLU A 56 -3.30 -17.23 5.79
CA GLU A 56 -1.84 -17.23 5.61
C GLU A 56 -1.44 -17.83 4.25
N HIS A 57 -2.19 -18.80 3.77
CA HIS A 57 -2.00 -19.39 2.44
C HIS A 57 -2.19 -18.36 1.33
N ASP A 58 -3.21 -17.50 1.43
CA ASP A 58 -3.46 -16.45 0.45
C ASP A 58 -2.35 -15.39 0.48
N VAL A 59 -1.87 -15.02 1.67
CA VAL A 59 -0.69 -14.15 1.80
C VAL A 59 0.50 -14.71 1.02
N ARG A 60 0.78 -16.02 1.14
CA ARG A 60 1.87 -16.66 0.37
C ARG A 60 1.64 -16.61 -1.13
N ALA A 61 0.39 -16.75 -1.59
CA ALA A 61 0.05 -16.65 -3.01
C ALA A 61 0.24 -15.22 -3.57
N PHE A 62 0.05 -14.20 -2.73
CA PHE A 62 0.22 -12.79 -3.11
C PHE A 62 1.64 -12.25 -2.94
N CYS A 63 2.47 -12.90 -2.10
CA CYS A 63 3.88 -12.54 -1.95
C CYS A 63 4.59 -12.55 -3.32
N PRO A 64 5.29 -11.47 -3.72
CA PRO A 64 6.09 -11.52 -4.92
C PRO A 64 7.18 -12.58 -4.74
N LYS A 65 7.29 -13.51 -5.70
CA LYS A 65 8.48 -14.35 -5.82
C LYS A 65 9.68 -13.42 -5.85
N PRO A 66 10.80 -13.73 -5.16
CA PRO A 66 11.95 -12.85 -5.09
C PRO A 66 12.45 -12.60 -6.52
N SER A 67 12.07 -11.45 -7.07
CA SER A 67 12.49 -10.98 -8.38
C SER A 67 13.70 -10.09 -8.15
N GLU A 68 14.83 -10.48 -8.75
CA GLU A 68 16.20 -9.94 -8.70
C GLU A 68 16.40 -8.42 -8.90
N LYS A 69 15.34 -7.60 -8.93
CA LYS A 69 15.44 -6.17 -9.26
C LYS A 69 14.74 -5.30 -8.23
N ALA A 70 15.34 -5.16 -7.05
CA ALA A 70 15.19 -3.95 -6.26
C ALA A 70 16.36 -3.81 -5.27
N PRO A 71 17.42 -3.04 -5.59
CA PRO A 71 18.27 -2.48 -4.56
C PRO A 71 17.58 -1.19 -4.05
N ARG A 72 16.33 -1.29 -3.58
CA ARG A 72 15.79 -0.21 -2.74
C ARG A 72 16.20 -0.59 -1.34
N ARG A 73 17.16 0.15 -0.80
CA ARG A 73 17.58 0.06 0.60
C ARG A 73 16.30 0.05 1.43
N ASN A 74 15.90 -1.12 1.93
CA ASN A 74 14.62 -1.24 2.62
C ASN A 74 14.72 -0.40 3.89
N LEU A 75 13.75 0.48 4.09
CA LEU A 75 13.68 1.29 5.30
C LEU A 75 13.54 0.33 6.49
N PRO A 76 14.30 0.52 7.58
CA PRO A 76 14.22 -0.38 8.73
C PRO A 76 12.81 -0.40 9.31
N ARG A 77 12.38 -1.55 9.82
CA ARG A 77 11.01 -1.76 10.33
C ARG A 77 10.60 -0.69 11.34
N GLN A 78 11.51 -0.30 12.24
CA GLN A 78 11.24 0.71 13.25
C GLN A 78 10.98 2.10 12.65
N ALA A 79 11.74 2.48 11.63
CA ALA A 79 11.52 3.71 10.88
C ALA A 79 10.18 3.67 10.12
N VAL A 80 9.85 2.54 9.51
CA VAL A 80 8.54 2.35 8.86
C VAL A 80 7.41 2.50 9.86
N GLU A 81 7.47 1.80 11.00
CA GLU A 81 6.42 1.85 12.02
C GLU A 81 6.25 3.28 12.56
N ALA A 82 7.35 4.01 12.75
CA ALA A 82 7.33 5.41 13.13
C ALA A 82 6.65 6.29 12.08
N LEU A 83 6.96 6.14 10.79
CA LEU A 83 6.31 6.91 9.73
C LEU A 83 4.82 6.55 9.56
N LEU A 84 4.47 5.27 9.71
CA LEU A 84 3.10 4.81 9.56
C LEU A 84 2.19 5.29 10.70
N HIS A 85 2.70 5.46 11.91
CA HIS A 85 1.90 5.81 13.09
C HIS A 85 2.22 7.19 13.67
N GLY A 86 3.25 7.87 13.13
CA GLY A 86 3.68 9.18 13.58
C GLY A 86 2.75 10.29 13.15
N ARG A 87 3.08 11.50 13.55
CA ARG A 87 2.24 12.70 13.37
C ARG A 87 1.83 12.98 11.92
N HIS A 88 2.72 12.73 10.96
CA HIS A 88 2.50 13.05 9.54
C HIS A 88 1.89 11.88 8.76
N ALA A 89 1.58 10.76 9.43
CA ALA A 89 1.04 9.57 8.80
C ALA A 89 -0.22 9.84 7.98
N SER A 90 -1.08 10.77 8.44
CA SER A 90 -2.31 11.14 7.75
C SER A 90 -2.11 11.68 6.34
N LEU A 91 -0.93 12.25 6.04
CA LEU A 91 -0.57 12.74 4.70
C LEU A 91 -0.47 11.61 3.67
N GLY A 92 -0.05 10.42 4.11
CA GLY A 92 0.01 9.25 3.24
C GLY A 92 -1.35 8.60 2.97
N GLY A 93 -2.41 9.00 3.68
CA GLY A 93 -3.79 8.55 3.48
C GLY A 93 -4.44 7.90 4.71
N ARG A 94 -5.73 7.55 4.57
CA ARG A 94 -6.56 7.05 5.70
C ARG A 94 -6.25 5.62 6.12
N THR A 95 -5.68 4.80 5.25
CA THR A 95 -5.40 3.37 5.51
C THR A 95 -3.90 3.14 5.62
N VAL A 96 -3.48 2.15 6.42
CA VAL A 96 -2.07 1.75 6.56
C VAL A 96 -1.46 1.42 5.19
N ALA A 97 -2.23 0.72 4.35
CA ALA A 97 -2.01 0.51 2.93
C ALA A 97 -1.51 1.74 2.16
N LYS A 98 -2.32 2.81 2.17
CA LYS A 98 -2.03 4.03 1.43
C LYS A 98 -0.82 4.74 2.03
N ARG A 99 -0.71 4.76 3.36
CA ARG A 99 0.44 5.30 4.07
C ARG A 99 1.74 4.59 3.71
N GLY A 100 1.71 3.26 3.60
CA GLY A 100 2.85 2.43 3.18
C GLY A 100 3.32 2.72 1.75
N ARG A 101 2.40 3.06 0.83
CA ARG A 101 2.75 3.48 -0.54
C ARG A 101 3.35 4.88 -0.61
N ASN A 102 2.97 5.74 0.33
CA ASN A 102 3.32 7.15 0.38
C ASN A 102 4.27 7.45 1.55
N LEU A 103 5.14 6.50 1.91
CA LEU A 103 6.11 6.68 3.00
C LEU A 103 7.09 7.82 2.70
N ASP A 104 7.40 8.05 1.43
CA ASP A 104 8.20 9.17 0.93
C ASP A 104 7.50 10.51 1.18
N VAL A 105 6.21 10.60 0.87
CA VAL A 105 5.39 11.79 1.15
C VAL A 105 5.30 12.06 2.65
N ILE A 106 5.12 11.01 3.46
CA ILE A 106 5.09 11.16 4.92
C ILE A 106 6.45 11.60 5.43
N ALA A 107 7.54 10.95 5.01
CA ALA A 107 8.88 11.23 5.50
C ALA A 107 9.39 12.62 5.10
N THR A 108 9.09 13.08 3.88
CA THR A 108 9.45 14.43 3.41
C THR A 108 8.75 15.54 4.20
N ALA A 109 7.61 15.27 4.83
CA ALA A 109 6.90 16.23 5.67
C ALA A 109 7.58 16.50 7.03
N TYR A 110 8.40 15.55 7.50
CA TYR A 110 9.11 15.69 8.75
C TYR A 110 10.29 16.66 8.63
N THR A 111 10.50 17.47 9.68
CA THR A 111 11.83 18.02 9.97
C THR A 111 12.66 17.02 10.78
N TRP A 112 13.96 17.28 10.89
CA TRP A 112 14.86 16.46 11.70
C TRP A 112 14.43 16.39 13.17
N GLU A 113 14.06 17.52 13.75
CA GLU A 113 13.61 17.60 15.16
C GLU A 113 12.30 16.86 15.37
N GLU A 114 11.38 16.96 14.42
CA GLU A 114 10.11 16.25 14.47
C GLU A 114 10.32 14.73 14.42
N LEU A 115 11.25 14.24 13.61
CA LEU A 115 11.62 12.82 13.60
C LEU A 115 12.21 12.39 14.94
N MET A 116 13.13 13.18 15.50
CA MET A 116 13.74 12.88 16.80
C MET A 116 12.75 12.91 17.96
N ALA A 117 11.63 13.59 17.81
CA ALA A 117 10.54 13.63 18.79
C ALA A 117 9.55 12.46 18.65
N GLU A 118 9.59 11.70 17.55
CA GLU A 118 8.70 10.55 17.36
C GLU A 118 9.08 9.40 18.31
N PRO A 119 8.09 8.73 18.92
CA PRO A 119 8.34 7.63 19.84
C PRO A 119 9.02 6.47 19.11
N GLY A 120 10.17 6.06 19.62
CA GLY A 120 10.96 4.97 19.03
C GLY A 120 11.84 5.39 17.86
N VAL A 121 11.96 6.68 17.55
CA VAL A 121 12.93 7.19 16.58
C VAL A 121 14.14 7.76 17.32
N GLY A 122 15.26 7.03 17.26
CA GLY A 122 16.56 7.52 17.72
C GLY A 122 17.35 8.19 16.60
N SER A 123 18.54 8.71 16.93
CA SER A 123 19.45 9.33 15.95
C SER A 123 19.81 8.40 14.79
N VAL A 124 19.96 7.10 15.07
CA VAL A 124 20.20 6.07 14.07
C VAL A 124 19.01 5.94 13.11
N THR A 125 17.80 5.76 13.65
CA THR A 125 16.56 5.62 12.87
C THR A 125 16.27 6.87 12.04
N ALA A 126 16.46 8.06 12.60
CA ALA A 126 16.32 9.33 11.88
C ALA A 126 17.35 9.45 10.74
N SER A 127 18.59 9.02 10.97
CA SER A 127 19.64 8.99 9.94
C SER A 127 19.30 8.01 8.82
N GLU A 128 18.74 6.84 9.15
CA GLU A 128 18.31 5.84 8.18
C GLU A 128 17.16 6.36 7.31
N ILE A 129 16.18 7.06 7.89
CA ILE A 129 15.10 7.73 7.15
C ILE A 129 15.65 8.79 6.21
N LYS A 130 16.59 9.61 6.69
CA LYS A 130 17.25 10.63 5.86
C LYS A 130 18.01 10.00 4.68
N LEU A 131 18.86 9.01 4.93
CA LEU A 131 19.61 8.31 3.89
C LEU A 131 18.69 7.58 2.89
N TRP A 132 17.57 7.07 3.37
CA TRP A 132 16.56 6.44 2.53
C TRP A 132 15.89 7.45 1.58
N LEU A 133 15.54 8.65 2.08
CA LEU A 133 15.02 9.74 1.25
C LEU A 133 16.06 10.21 0.23
N GLU A 134 17.30 10.42 0.66
CA GLU A 134 18.40 10.82 -0.22
C GLU A 134 18.63 9.81 -1.34
N GLY A 135 18.53 8.51 -1.04
CA GLY A 135 18.59 7.43 -2.02
C GLY A 135 17.45 7.44 -3.05
N GLN A 136 16.38 8.20 -2.80
CA GLN A 136 15.25 8.43 -3.70
C GLN A 136 15.27 9.81 -4.35
N GLY A 137 16.30 10.63 -4.09
CA GLY A 137 16.39 12.01 -4.56
C GLY A 137 15.47 12.99 -3.82
N ALA A 138 14.98 12.60 -2.65
CA ALA A 138 14.13 13.42 -1.78
C ALA A 138 14.90 13.85 -0.51
N ALA A 139 14.34 14.79 0.24
CA ALA A 139 14.93 15.28 1.48
C ALA A 139 13.85 15.58 2.53
N LEU A 140 14.25 15.63 3.80
CA LEU A 140 13.40 16.10 4.89
C LEU A 140 13.01 17.57 4.70
N ARG A 141 11.90 17.97 5.31
CA ARG A 141 11.50 19.38 5.37
C ARG A 141 12.54 20.18 6.14
N ALA A 142 12.91 21.34 5.61
CA ALA A 142 13.80 22.26 6.30
C ALA A 142 13.20 22.72 7.63
N SER A 143 14.01 22.78 8.69
CA SER A 143 13.56 23.18 10.03
C SER A 143 12.93 24.57 10.05
N ASP A 144 13.37 25.46 9.16
CA ASP A 144 12.85 26.83 9.01
C ASP A 144 11.41 26.89 8.45
N GLN A 145 10.86 25.75 8.03
CA GLN A 145 9.50 25.60 7.49
C GLN A 145 8.56 24.89 8.48
N ALA A 146 8.98 24.68 9.73
CA ALA A 146 8.12 24.17 10.79
C ALA A 146 7.03 25.20 11.12
N ARG A 147 5.78 24.88 10.75
CA ARG A 147 4.56 25.58 11.17
C ARG A 147 3.92 24.84 12.33
#